data_AF-A0A2P4EX98-F1
#
_entry.id   AF-A0A2P4EX98-F1
#
_cell.length_a   1.000
_cell.length_b   1.000
_cell.length_c   1.000
_cell.angle_alpha   90.00
_cell.angle_beta   90.00
_cell.angle_gamma   90.00
#
_symmetry.space_group_name_H-M   'P 1'
#
loop_
_entity.id
_entity.type
_entity.pdbx_description
1 polymer ?
#
loop_
_entity_poly.entity_id
_entity_poly.type
_entity_poly.pdbx_seq_one_letter_code
_entity_poly.pdbx_strand_id
1 'polypeptide(L)' 'MNDSQDKPQNEEPMRLRDTLQSVLAAALGVQSNRARERDFAKGKPSHFIVLGITFTLLFVLIVLGVVKLVLHLAGV' A
#
# COMPACT_ATOMS: atom_id res chain seq x y z
N MET A 1 17.20 -38.21 13.33
CA MET A 1 18.00 -37.28 12.52
C MET A 1 17.17 -36.77 11.36
N ASN A 2 16.91 -35.46 11.30
CA ASN A 2 17.29 -34.64 10.14
C ASN A 2 17.14 -33.16 10.54
N ASP A 3 18.19 -32.64 11.14
CA ASP A 3 18.39 -31.22 11.42
C ASP A 3 18.53 -30.48 10.08
N SER A 4 17.49 -29.76 9.68
CA SER A 4 17.63 -28.78 8.59
C SER A 4 18.20 -27.51 9.19
N GLN A 5 19.53 -27.44 9.20
CA GLN A 5 20.27 -26.23 9.53
C GLN A 5 20.04 -25.15 8.47
N ASP A 6 19.43 -24.04 8.89
CA ASP A 6 19.44 -22.76 8.17
C ASP A 6 20.89 -22.24 8.10
N LYS A 7 21.46 -22.23 6.90
CA LYS A 7 22.76 -21.58 6.63
C LYS A 7 22.58 -20.06 6.58
N PRO A 8 23.59 -19.28 7.04
CA PRO A 8 23.53 -17.83 7.02
C PRO A 8 23.46 -17.34 5.57
N GLN A 9 22.37 -16.68 5.21
CA GLN A 9 22.22 -16.04 3.91
C GLN A 9 23.14 -14.81 3.89
N ASN A 10 24.13 -14.84 3.01
CA ASN A 10 24.94 -13.68 2.66
C ASN A 10 23.96 -12.62 2.10
N GLU A 11 23.65 -11.58 2.87
CA GLU A 11 22.76 -10.50 2.44
C GLU A 11 23.48 -9.65 1.39
N GLU A 12 23.34 -10.04 0.12
CA GLU A 12 23.73 -9.21 -1.01
C GLU A 12 23.09 -7.81 -0.86
N PRO A 13 23.87 -6.72 -0.99
CA PRO A 13 23.33 -5.39 -0.81
C PRO A 13 22.19 -5.15 -1.81
N MET A 14 21.01 -4.79 -1.28
CA MET A 14 19.81 -4.54 -2.08
C MET A 14 20.15 -3.67 -3.29
N ARG A 15 19.92 -4.20 -4.48
CA ARG A 15 20.16 -3.44 -5.70
C ARG A 15 19.12 -2.33 -5.77
N LEU A 16 19.47 -1.23 -6.44
CA LEU A 16 18.53 -0.12 -6.71
C LEU A 16 17.22 -0.59 -7.36
N ARG A 17 17.25 -1.72 -8.08
CA ARG A 17 16.05 -2.37 -8.63
C ARG A 17 15.13 -2.93 -7.55
N ASP A 18 15.66 -3.57 -6.51
CA ASP A 18 14.87 -4.10 -5.39
C ASP A 18 14.22 -2.95 -4.61
N THR A 19 14.99 -1.86 -4.45
CA THR A 19 14.49 -0.63 -3.84
C THR A 19 13.34 -0.03 -4.66
N LEU A 20 13.47 0.07 -5.98
CA LEU A 20 12.40 0.57 -6.86
C LEU A 20 11.16 -0.34 -6.84
N GLN A 21 11.39 -1.66 -6.84
CA GLN A 21 10.32 -2.66 -6.79
C GLN A 21 9.54 -2.58 -5.47
N SER A 22 10.24 -2.30 -4.37
CA SER A 22 9.64 -2.09 -3.05
C SER A 22 8.83 -0.80 -2.98
N VAL A 23 9.34 0.30 -3.56
CA VAL A 23 8.62 1.59 -3.64
C VAL A 23 7.34 1.46 -4.47
N LEU A 24 7.39 0.72 -5.58
CA LEU A 24 6.20 0.46 -6.40
C LEU A 24 5.19 -0.43 -5.66
N ALA A 25 5.63 -1.46 -4.94
CA ALA A 25 4.74 -2.30 -4.15
C ALA A 25 4.07 -1.53 -2.99
N ALA A 26 4.81 -0.58 -2.40
CA ALA A 26 4.30 0.31 -1.37
C ALA A 26 3.29 1.34 -1.90
N ALA A 27 3.51 1.90 -3.09
CA ALA A 27 2.56 2.80 -3.74
C ALA A 27 1.25 2.11 -4.15
N LEU A 28 1.32 0.79 -4.40
CA LEU A 28 0.18 -0.04 -4.78
C LEU A 28 -0.57 -0.64 -3.57
N GLY A 29 -0.17 -0.32 -2.34
CA GLY A 29 -0.91 -0.71 -1.15
C GLY A 29 -0.77 -2.18 -0.77
N VAL A 30 0.38 -2.81 -1.04
CA VAL A 30 0.58 -4.22 -0.67
C VAL A 30 0.61 -4.37 0.86
N GLN A 31 -0.55 -4.67 1.43
CA GLN A 31 -0.67 -4.92 2.85
C GLN A 31 -0.15 -6.34 3.12
N SER A 32 0.83 -6.45 4.02
CA SER A 32 1.39 -7.75 4.39
C SER A 32 0.32 -8.70 4.91
N ASN A 33 0.43 -10.00 4.62
CA ASN A 33 -0.56 -11.01 5.01
C ASN A 33 -0.90 -10.99 6.51
N ARG A 34 0.06 -10.61 7.36
CA ARG A 34 -0.12 -10.48 8.81
C ARG A 34 -1.09 -9.35 9.20
N ALA A 35 -1.08 -8.25 8.45
CA ALA A 35 -2.02 -7.15 8.67
C ALA A 35 -3.45 -7.61 8.32
N ARG A 36 -3.59 -8.30 7.19
CA ARG A 36 -4.85 -8.92 6.76
C ARG A 36 -5.36 -9.95 7.77
N GLU A 37 -4.54 -10.87 8.25
CA GLU A 37 -4.99 -11.87 9.24
C GLU A 37 -5.50 -11.22 10.54
N ARG A 38 -4.81 -10.21 11.06
CA ARG A 38 -5.23 -9.50 12.27
C ARG A 38 -6.56 -8.77 12.07
N ASP A 39 -6.69 -8.11 10.94
CA ASP A 39 -7.83 -7.27 10.58
C ASP A 39 -9.08 -8.14 10.32
N PHE A 40 -8.91 -9.30 9.70
CA PHE A 40 -9.98 -10.26 9.39
C PHE A 40 -10.27 -11.25 10.52
N ALA A 41 -9.33 -11.50 11.45
CA ALA A 41 -9.56 -12.35 12.62
C ALA A 41 -10.33 -11.64 13.73
N LYS A 42 -10.20 -10.32 13.85
CA LYS A 42 -10.86 -9.52 14.90
C LYS A 42 -12.01 -8.64 14.40
N GLY A 43 -12.05 -8.35 13.11
CA GLY A 43 -13.04 -7.45 12.50
C GLY A 43 -13.79 -8.11 11.33
N LYS A 44 -15.02 -7.63 11.08
CA LYS A 44 -15.78 -8.04 9.89
C LYS A 44 -15.17 -7.36 8.64
N PRO A 45 -14.91 -8.10 7.55
CA PRO A 45 -14.35 -7.57 6.29
C PRO A 45 -15.07 -6.33 5.77
N SER A 46 -16.38 -6.23 6.02
CA SER A 46 -17.23 -5.10 5.59
C SER A 46 -16.74 -3.74 6.08
N HIS A 47 -16.13 -3.65 7.27
CA HIS A 47 -15.62 -2.36 7.78
C HIS A 47 -14.43 -1.86 6.96
N PHE A 48 -13.52 -2.76 6.58
CA PHE A 48 -12.36 -2.44 5.76
C PHE A 48 -12.76 -2.01 4.35
N ILE A 49 -13.82 -2.63 3.80
CA ILE A 49 -14.37 -2.26 2.48
C ILE A 49 -15.00 -0.87 2.53
N VAL A 50 -15.84 -0.59 3.53
CA VAL A 50 -16.47 0.73 3.68
C VAL A 50 -15.42 1.82 3.87
N LEU A 51 -14.40 1.55 4.68
CA LEU A 51 -13.31 2.49 4.92
C LEU A 51 -12.49 2.74 3.65
N GLY A 52 -12.17 1.68 2.90
CA GLY A 52 -11.47 1.77 1.61
C GLY A 52 -12.25 2.58 0.58
N ILE A 53 -13.55 2.33 0.43
CA ILE A 53 -14.42 3.07 -0.49
C ILE A 53 -14.50 4.55 -0.09
N THR A 54 -14.68 4.83 1.20
CA THR A 54 -14.76 6.21 1.71
C THR A 54 -13.46 6.95 1.44
N PHE A 55 -12.32 6.30 1.73
CA PHE A 55 -11.00 6.85 1.49
C PHE A 55 -10.76 7.13 0.00
N THR A 56 -11.09 6.20 -0.89
CA THR A 56 -10.94 6.38 -2.34
C THR A 56 -11.82 7.51 -2.88
N LEU A 57 -13.07 7.59 -2.43
CA LEU A 57 -13.97 8.68 -2.83
C LEU A 57 -13.42 10.04 -2.39
N LEU A 58 -12.95 10.14 -1.15
CA LEU A 58 -12.37 11.35 -0.61
C LEU A 58 -11.10 11.75 -1.37
N PHE A 59 -10.24 10.79 -1.71
CA PHE A 59 -9.06 11.01 -2.54
C PHE A 59 -9.41 11.59 -3.92
N VAL A 60 -10.42 11.03 -4.59
CA VAL A 60 -10.88 11.53 -5.90
C VAL A 60 -11.42 12.95 -5.79
N LEU A 61 -12.22 13.24 -4.76
CA LEU A 61 -12.75 14.59 -4.54
C LEU A 61 -11.63 15.62 -4.31
N ILE A 62 -10.59 15.24 -3.57
CA ILE A 62 -9.42 16.10 -3.38
C ILE A 62 -8.73 16.38 -4.72
N VAL A 63 -8.46 15.35 -5.53
CA VAL A 63 -7.83 15.53 -6.85
C VAL A 63 -8.68 16.44 -7.73
N LEU A 64 -10.01 16.24 -7.77
CA LEU A 64 -10.93 17.10 -8.51
C LEU A 64 -10.91 18.54 -8.00
N GLY A 65 -10.90 18.73 -6.68
CA GLY A 65 -10.81 20.05 -6.05
C GLY A 65 -9.53 20.78 -6.45
N VAL A 66 -8.39 20.08 -6.41
CA VAL A 66 -7.11 20.62 -6.85
C VAL A 66 -7.15 21.01 -8.33
N VAL A 67 -7.65 20.13 -9.20
CA VAL A 67 -7.77 20.42 -10.64
C VAL A 67 -8.67 21.65 -10.88
N LYS A 68 -9.81 21.71 -10.20
CA LYS A 68 -10.73 22.85 -10.29
C LYS A 68 -10.10 24.15 -9.81
N LEU A 69 -9.35 24.10 -8.70
CA LEU A 69 -8.61 25.25 -8.19
C LEU A 69 -7.56 25.71 -9.19
N VAL A 70 -6.78 24.79 -9.76
CA VAL A 70 -5.77 25.13 -10.78
C VAL A 70 -6.41 25.76 -12.01
N LEU A 71 -7.52 25.21 -12.51
CA LEU A 71 -8.24 25.78 -13.66
C LEU A 71 -8.77 27.18 -13.35
N HIS A 72 -9.35 27.37 -12.17
CA HIS A 72 -9.82 28.68 -11.72
C HIS A 72 -8.69 29.71 -11.64
N LEU A 73 -7.54 29.32 -11.11
CA LEU A 73 -6.35 30.17 -11.03
C LEU A 73 -5.71 30.43 -12.40
N ALA A 74 -5.85 29.49 -13.34
CA ALA A 74 -5.40 29.64 -14.72
C ALA A 74 -6.33 30.53 -15.57
N GLY A 75 -7.50 30.92 -15.04
CA GLY A 75 -8.43 31.83 -15.72
C GLY A 75 -9.24 31.19 -16.85
N VAL A 76 -9.40 29.86 -16.85
CA VAL A 76 -10.22 29.09 -17.80
C VAL A 76 -11.57 28.71 -17.18
#